data_AF-K0ICH1-F1
#
_entry.id   AF-K0ICH1-F1
#
_cell.length_a   1.000
_cell.length_b   1.000
_cell.length_c   1.000
_cell.angle_alpha   90.00
_cell.angle_beta   90.00
_cell.angle_gamma   90.00
#
_symmetry.space_group_name_H-M   'P 1'
#
loop_
_entity.id
_entity.type
_entity.pdbx_description
1 polymer ?
#
loop_
_entity_poly.entity_id
_entity_poly.type
_entity_poly.pdbx_seq_one_letter_code
_entity_poly.pdbx_strand_id
1 'polypeptide(L)'
;MKQVISVRILGPSMSSDFGGFACYAYVIRDKEGHLPHEAFGLAEKANSQASIASSSIATYTALIRALQWLIHHGYQDEIIIVKSSSKSVVSQLDEAYPSSHQVTESRMPKSVIPLHEKASRLKSKFYKISFESVKSKSGKQSSSDSNEDPADVEERKEIEELLVMAYVEAEEKIMRQNRMLADQNSPFVTVAQLMKYDNNKKQVQTS
;
A
#
# COMPACT_ATOMS: atom_id res chain seq x y z
N MET A 1 26.60 2.36 -20.28
CA MET A 1 25.42 1.86 -21.02
C MET A 1 24.27 1.92 -20.03
N LYS A 2 23.16 2.58 -20.35
CA LYS A 2 22.02 2.70 -19.42
C LYS A 2 21.33 1.35 -19.27
N GLN A 3 20.98 0.99 -18.05
CA GLN A 3 20.27 -0.21 -17.66
C GLN A 3 18.78 0.03 -17.64
N VAL A 4 18.02 -1.06 -17.84
CA VAL A 4 16.57 -1.05 -17.66
C VAL A 4 16.29 -1.58 -16.26
N ILE A 5 15.63 -0.77 -15.44
CA ILE A 5 15.18 -1.13 -14.10
C ILE A 5 13.66 -1.27 -14.15
N SER A 6 13.15 -2.45 -13.78
CA SER A 6 11.71 -2.67 -13.69
C SER A 6 11.25 -2.48 -12.25
N VAL A 7 10.14 -1.75 -12.08
CA VAL A 7 9.50 -1.54 -10.80
C VAL A 7 8.07 -2.04 -10.90
N ARG A 8 7.67 -3.01 -10.09
CA ARG A 8 6.28 -3.43 -10.01
C ARG A 8 5.65 -2.89 -8.75
N ILE A 9 4.46 -2.29 -8.89
CA ILE A 9 3.73 -1.70 -7.77
C ILE A 9 2.32 -2.28 -7.65
N LEU A 10 1.89 -2.50 -6.42
CA LEU A 10 0.57 -3.02 -6.08
C LEU A 10 0.03 -2.28 -4.85
N GLY A 11 -1.21 -1.82 -4.92
CA GLY A 11 -1.85 -1.12 -3.81
C GLY A 11 -3.37 -1.31 -3.77
N PRO A 12 -3.89 -2.52 -3.58
CA PRO A 12 -5.32 -2.72 -3.39
C PRO A 12 -5.75 -2.25 -2.01
N SER A 13 -7.05 -1.97 -1.89
CA SER A 13 -7.74 -1.91 -0.61
C SER A 13 -8.53 -3.21 -0.45
N MET A 14 -8.41 -3.88 0.70
CA MET A 14 -9.26 -5.04 0.99
C MET A 14 -10.66 -4.61 1.41
N SER A 15 -11.63 -5.51 1.20
CA SER A 15 -13.02 -5.35 1.62
C SER A 15 -13.15 -5.15 3.14
N SER A 16 -14.33 -4.70 3.56
CA SER A 16 -14.70 -4.40 4.95
C SER A 16 -14.38 -5.51 5.97
N ASP A 17 -14.27 -6.77 5.52
CA ASP A 17 -14.07 -7.93 6.40
C ASP A 17 -12.66 -7.99 7.00
N PHE A 18 -11.67 -7.36 6.35
CA PHE A 18 -10.29 -7.20 6.83
C PHE A 18 -10.03 -5.79 7.36
N GLY A 19 -11.07 -5.14 7.89
CA GLY A 19 -10.94 -3.82 8.53
C GLY A 19 -10.73 -2.64 7.58
N GLY A 20 -10.72 -2.83 6.25
CA GLY A 20 -10.67 -1.73 5.28
C GLY A 20 -9.30 -1.03 5.16
N PHE A 21 -8.20 -1.75 5.31
CA PHE A 21 -6.85 -1.20 5.17
C PHE A 21 -6.44 -0.96 3.72
N ALA A 22 -5.69 0.12 3.52
CA ALA A 22 -4.96 0.39 2.29
C ALA A 22 -3.51 -0.04 2.48
N CYS A 23 -3.12 -1.18 1.91
CA CYS A 23 -1.75 -1.67 1.96
C CYS A 23 -1.08 -1.52 0.59
N TYR A 24 0.23 -1.29 0.61
CA TYR A 24 1.04 -1.15 -0.59
C TYR A 24 2.16 -2.18 -0.57
N ALA A 25 2.60 -2.59 -1.75
CA ALA A 25 3.78 -3.40 -1.97
C ALA A 25 4.47 -2.96 -3.27
N TYR A 26 5.79 -3.10 -3.33
CA TYR A 26 6.55 -2.94 -4.56
C TYR A 26 7.81 -3.78 -4.55
N VAL A 27 8.24 -4.15 -5.76
CA VAL A 27 9.52 -4.81 -6.04
C VAL A 27 10.27 -4.03 -7.11
N ILE A 28 11.59 -4.00 -7.00
CA ILE A 28 12.50 -3.35 -7.95
C ILE A 28 13.45 -4.43 -8.44
N ARG A 29 13.57 -4.57 -9.76
CA ARG A 29 14.49 -5.51 -10.42
C ARG A 29 15.43 -4.80 -11.39
N ASP A 30 16.67 -5.28 -11.46
CA ASP A 30 17.63 -4.83 -12.46
C ASP A 30 17.38 -5.53 -13.82
N LYS A 31 18.21 -5.21 -14.82
CA LYS A 31 18.09 -5.78 -16.17
C LYS A 31 18.41 -7.28 -16.22
N GLU A 32 19.17 -7.79 -15.25
CA GLU A 32 19.47 -9.21 -15.09
C GLU A 32 18.36 -9.96 -14.35
N GLY A 33 17.37 -9.24 -13.82
CA GLY A 33 16.25 -9.78 -13.05
C GLY A 33 16.56 -9.99 -11.58
N HIS A 34 17.71 -9.55 -11.07
CA HIS A 34 17.98 -9.57 -9.64
C HIS A 34 17.05 -8.63 -8.91
N LEU A 35 16.75 -8.93 -7.64
CA LEU A 35 15.89 -8.14 -6.76
C LEU A 35 16.76 -7.26 -5.84
N PRO A 36 17.20 -6.06 -6.25
CA PRO A 36 17.92 -5.13 -5.39
C PRO A 36 17.07 -4.64 -4.22
N HIS A 37 15.75 -4.55 -4.38
CA HIS A 37 14.89 -4.10 -3.30
C HIS A 37 13.43 -4.50 -3.45
N GLU A 38 12.79 -4.69 -2.30
CA GLU A 38 11.35 -4.84 -2.14
C GLU A 38 10.92 -4.15 -0.85
N ALA A 39 9.68 -3.67 -0.82
CA ALA A 39 9.08 -3.23 0.43
C ALA A 39 7.55 -3.26 0.36
N PHE A 40 6.94 -3.36 1.53
CA PHE A 40 5.50 -3.34 1.70
C PHE A 40 5.10 -2.58 2.98
N GLY A 41 3.82 -2.33 3.16
CA GLY A 41 3.30 -1.77 4.41
C GLY A 41 1.95 -1.09 4.29
N LEU A 42 1.55 -0.44 5.38
CA LEU A 42 0.29 0.30 5.47
C LEU A 42 0.44 1.69 4.83
N ALA A 43 -0.46 2.04 3.91
CA ALA A 43 -0.55 3.36 3.30
C ALA A 43 -1.51 4.28 4.07
N GLU A 44 -2.68 3.76 4.45
CA GLU A 44 -3.71 4.52 5.17
C GLU A 44 -4.44 3.62 6.16
N LYS A 45 -4.79 4.18 7.32
CA LYS A 45 -5.58 3.50 8.36
C LYS A 45 -7.05 3.47 7.94
N ALA A 46 -7.74 2.39 8.29
CA ALA A 46 -9.16 2.16 8.04
C ALA A 46 -10.02 3.39 8.31
N ASN A 47 -10.58 3.97 7.25
CA ASN A 47 -11.75 4.83 7.32
C ASN A 47 -12.91 4.10 6.62
N SER A 48 -14.06 4.04 7.29
CA SER A 48 -15.24 3.25 6.88
C SER A 48 -15.89 3.72 5.57
N GLN A 49 -15.23 4.56 4.77
CA GLN A 49 -15.84 5.27 3.65
C GLN A 49 -14.83 5.74 2.60
N ALA A 50 -14.16 4.83 1.86
CA ALA A 50 -13.85 4.98 0.41
C ALA A 50 -12.85 3.92 -0.11
N SER A 51 -13.33 2.74 -0.51
CA SER A 51 -12.49 1.68 -1.09
C SER A 51 -11.66 2.13 -2.31
N ILE A 52 -12.19 3.01 -3.16
CA ILE A 52 -11.52 3.47 -4.40
C ILE A 52 -10.43 4.53 -4.11
N ALA A 53 -10.67 5.43 -3.15
CA ALA A 53 -9.66 6.42 -2.77
C ALA A 53 -8.48 5.72 -2.06
N SER A 54 -8.79 4.77 -1.18
CA SER A 54 -7.80 3.97 -0.45
C SER A 54 -6.87 3.16 -1.36
N SER A 55 -7.39 2.53 -2.43
CA SER A 55 -6.54 1.79 -3.38
C SER A 55 -5.64 2.71 -4.22
N SER A 56 -6.16 3.87 -4.62
CA SER A 56 -5.36 4.90 -5.30
C SER A 56 -4.25 5.41 -4.38
N ILE A 57 -4.57 5.70 -3.12
CA ILE A 57 -3.62 6.13 -2.09
C ILE A 57 -2.53 5.08 -1.90
N ALA A 58 -2.90 3.80 -1.74
CA ALA A 58 -1.94 2.71 -1.61
C ALA A 58 -1.03 2.58 -2.83
N THR A 59 -1.59 2.62 -4.04
CA THR A 59 -0.82 2.50 -5.28
C THR A 59 0.15 3.68 -5.45
N TYR A 60 -0.31 4.91 -5.23
CA TYR A 60 0.57 6.08 -5.25
C TYR A 60 1.63 6.03 -4.14
N THR A 61 1.30 5.46 -2.97
CA THR A 61 2.26 5.27 -1.88
C THR A 61 3.36 4.28 -2.27
N ALA A 62 3.03 3.14 -2.87
CA ALA A 62 4.02 2.21 -3.43
C ALA A 62 4.93 2.92 -4.42
N LEU A 63 4.34 3.64 -5.39
CA LEU A 63 5.10 4.38 -6.40
C LEU A 63 6.06 5.40 -5.78
N ILE A 64 5.57 6.26 -4.89
CA ILE A 64 6.37 7.31 -4.27
C ILE A 64 7.55 6.69 -3.51
N ARG A 65 7.33 5.63 -2.75
CA ARG A 65 8.40 4.96 -1.99
C ARG A 65 9.42 4.32 -2.91
N ALA A 66 8.99 3.64 -3.96
CA ALA A 66 9.89 3.05 -4.96
C ALA A 66 10.75 4.13 -5.65
N LEU A 67 10.15 5.24 -6.10
CA LEU A 67 10.88 6.35 -6.72
C LEU A 67 11.88 7.00 -5.76
N GLN A 68 11.49 7.19 -4.49
CA GLN A 68 12.38 7.72 -3.46
C GLN A 68 13.58 6.79 -3.24
N TRP A 69 13.36 5.48 -3.18
CA TRP A 69 14.44 4.50 -3.05
C TRP A 69 15.39 4.55 -4.24
N LEU A 70 14.86 4.59 -5.47
CA LEU A 70 15.67 4.69 -6.69
C LEU A 70 16.53 5.95 -6.74
N ILE A 71 15.96 7.11 -6.38
CA ILE A 71 16.72 8.37 -6.31
C ILE A 71 17.82 8.28 -5.27
N HIS A 72 17.53 7.72 -4.09
CA HIS A 72 18.50 7.57 -3.01
C HIS A 72 19.70 6.70 -3.41
N HIS A 73 19.48 5.71 -4.28
CA HIS A 73 20.52 4.78 -4.75
C HIS A 73 21.12 5.17 -6.11
N GLY A 74 20.80 6.37 -6.64
CA GLY A 74 21.46 6.90 -7.83
C GLY A 74 20.96 6.34 -9.17
N TYR A 75 19.79 5.70 -9.22
CA TYR A 75 19.21 5.16 -10.46
C TYR A 75 18.58 6.24 -11.37
N GLN A 76 18.83 7.53 -11.12
CA GLN A 76 18.19 8.63 -11.83
C GLN A 76 18.56 8.69 -13.32
N ASP A 77 19.76 8.24 -13.68
CA ASP A 77 20.25 8.26 -15.06
C ASP A 77 19.88 7.00 -15.87
N GLU A 78 19.22 6.04 -15.23
CA GLU A 78 18.80 4.78 -15.84
C GLU A 78 17.44 4.87 -16.54
N ILE A 79 17.06 3.80 -17.25
CA ILE A 79 15.73 3.67 -17.87
C ILE A 79 14.83 2.93 -16.90
N ILE A 80 13.81 3.59 -16.39
CA ILE A 80 12.87 3.02 -15.42
C ILE A 80 11.57 2.60 -16.13
N ILE A 81 11.12 1.37 -15.89
CA ILE A 81 9.82 0.88 -16.36
C ILE A 81 8.97 0.53 -15.14
N VAL A 82 7.88 1.27 -14.92
CA VAL A 82 6.96 1.02 -13.81
C VAL A 82 5.76 0.22 -14.29
N LYS A 83 5.58 -1.00 -13.78
CA LYS A 83 4.46 -1.90 -14.07
C LYS A 83 3.40 -1.80 -12.96
N SER A 84 2.13 -1.55 -13.34
CA SER A 84 1.00 -1.55 -12.41
C SER A 84 -0.26 -2.14 -13.03
N SER A 85 -1.09 -2.80 -12.22
CA SER A 85 -2.43 -3.24 -12.64
C SER A 85 -3.48 -2.12 -12.57
N SER A 86 -3.15 -0.99 -11.93
CA SER A 86 -4.06 0.16 -11.82
C SER A 86 -4.01 1.02 -13.08
N LYS A 87 -4.95 0.76 -14.00
CA LYS A 87 -5.09 1.53 -15.26
C LYS A 87 -5.18 3.04 -15.02
N SER A 88 -5.86 3.46 -13.95
CA SER A 88 -6.01 4.87 -13.60
C SER A 88 -4.67 5.52 -13.26
N VAL A 89 -3.85 4.89 -12.41
CA VAL A 89 -2.55 5.44 -12.03
C VAL A 89 -1.60 5.49 -13.22
N VAL A 90 -1.57 4.43 -14.05
CA VAL A 90 -0.78 4.40 -15.28
C VAL A 90 -1.21 5.54 -16.21
N SER A 91 -2.51 5.68 -16.49
CA SER A 91 -3.02 6.72 -17.38
C SER A 91 -2.82 8.15 -16.88
N GLN A 92 -2.76 8.35 -15.56
CA GLN A 92 -2.57 9.68 -14.96
C GLN A 92 -1.10 10.12 -15.02
N LEU A 93 -0.16 9.17 -15.07
CA LEU A 93 1.28 9.44 -15.02
C LEU A 93 1.99 9.24 -16.36
N ASP A 94 1.38 8.53 -17.31
CA ASP A 94 1.94 8.40 -18.65
C ASP A 94 1.71 9.68 -19.46
N GLU A 95 2.80 10.30 -19.92
CA GLU A 95 2.80 11.55 -20.69
C GLU A 95 2.76 11.32 -22.21
N ALA A 96 2.77 10.05 -22.68
CA ALA A 96 2.64 9.71 -24.10
C ALA A 96 1.28 10.12 -24.72
N TYR A 97 0.34 10.60 -23.90
CA TYR A 97 -0.80 11.39 -24.34
C TYR A 97 -0.49 12.89 -24.22
N PRO A 98 -0.12 13.57 -25.32
CA PRO A 98 0.02 15.02 -25.35
C PRO A 98 -1.37 15.66 -25.38
N SER A 99 -2.06 15.60 -24.24
CA SER A 99 -3.29 16.34 -24.03
C SER A 99 -3.31 16.83 -22.60
N SER A 100 -2.86 18.09 -22.45
CA SER A 100 -3.24 19.08 -21.43
C SER A 100 -2.94 18.68 -19.97
N HIS A 101 -2.37 19.51 -19.10
CA HIS A 101 -3.10 20.46 -18.23
C HIS A 101 -4.49 20.00 -17.70
N GLN A 102 -4.87 18.72 -17.87
CA GLN A 102 -6.28 18.29 -17.85
C GLN A 102 -6.47 16.76 -17.73
N VAL A 103 -5.51 16.00 -17.18
CA VAL A 103 -5.93 14.97 -16.20
C VAL A 103 -6.50 15.77 -15.03
N THR A 104 -7.75 16.16 -15.21
CA THR A 104 -8.37 17.24 -14.46
C THR A 104 -8.44 16.77 -13.03
N GLU A 105 -7.88 17.55 -12.10
CA GLU A 105 -8.07 17.39 -10.65
C GLU A 105 -9.52 17.03 -10.29
N SER A 106 -10.48 17.48 -11.12
CA SER A 106 -11.91 17.14 -11.12
C SER A 106 -12.26 15.63 -11.06
N ARG A 107 -11.41 14.72 -11.55
CA ARG A 107 -11.69 13.26 -11.52
C ARG A 107 -10.89 12.49 -10.46
N MET A 108 -9.99 13.15 -9.74
CA MET A 108 -9.19 12.52 -8.69
C MET A 108 -9.76 12.87 -7.31
N PRO A 109 -9.86 11.91 -6.38
CA PRO A 109 -10.22 12.24 -5.01
C PRO A 109 -9.25 13.28 -4.45
N LYS A 110 -9.75 14.26 -3.70
CA LYS A 110 -8.94 15.34 -3.12
C LYS A 110 -7.75 14.83 -2.30
N SER A 111 -7.88 13.65 -1.68
CA SER A 111 -6.82 12.97 -0.93
C SER A 111 -5.69 12.41 -1.80
N VAL A 112 -5.95 12.13 -3.08
CA VAL A 112 -4.98 11.54 -4.02
C VAL A 112 -4.17 12.61 -4.75
N ILE A 113 -4.74 13.80 -4.98
CA ILE A 113 -4.08 14.93 -5.66
C ILE A 113 -2.66 15.20 -5.12
N PRO A 114 -2.41 15.38 -3.80
CA PRO A 114 -1.07 15.66 -3.30
C PRO A 114 -0.09 14.50 -3.53
N LEU A 115 -0.58 13.26 -3.56
CA LEU A 115 0.24 12.09 -3.87
C LEU A 115 0.61 12.05 -5.35
N HIS A 116 -0.33 12.38 -6.22
CA HIS A 116 -0.07 12.50 -7.66
C HIS A 116 0.97 13.58 -7.94
N GLU A 117 0.81 14.79 -7.40
CA GLU A 117 1.79 15.87 -7.56
C GLU A 117 3.18 15.46 -7.07
N LYS A 118 3.25 14.80 -5.91
CA LYS A 118 4.52 14.29 -5.37
C LYS A 118 5.14 13.25 -6.29
N ALA A 119 4.36 12.29 -6.80
CA ALA A 119 4.84 11.28 -7.74
C ALA A 119 5.35 11.92 -9.03
N SER A 120 4.62 12.88 -9.61
CA SER A 120 5.02 13.62 -10.81
C SER A 120 6.32 14.41 -10.60
N ARG A 121 6.49 15.04 -9.44
CA ARG A 121 7.76 15.73 -9.06
C ARG A 121 8.93 14.78 -8.87
N LEU A 122 8.70 13.53 -8.46
CA LEU A 122 9.75 12.53 -8.36
C LEU A 122 10.07 11.94 -9.74
N LYS A 123 9.04 11.67 -10.55
CA LYS A 123 9.15 11.20 -11.93
C LYS A 123 10.04 12.11 -12.78
N SER A 124 9.90 13.43 -12.65
CA SER A 124 10.69 14.40 -13.43
C SER A 124 12.20 14.40 -13.11
N LYS A 125 12.64 13.68 -12.08
CA LYS A 125 14.05 13.53 -11.71
C LYS A 125 14.77 12.38 -12.41
N PHE A 126 14.05 11.57 -13.19
CA PHE A 126 14.62 10.45 -13.92
C PHE A 126 14.86 10.85 -15.38
N TYR A 127 15.98 10.37 -15.93
CA TYR A 127 16.32 10.55 -17.34
C TYR A 127 15.22 10.00 -18.26
N LYS A 128 14.74 8.79 -17.96
CA LYS A 128 13.65 8.14 -18.70
C LYS A 128 12.86 7.25 -17.76
N ILE A 129 11.54 7.46 -17.73
CA ILE A 129 10.60 6.64 -16.96
C ILE A 129 9.32 6.44 -17.76
N SER A 130 8.87 5.19 -17.89
CA SER A 130 7.60 4.82 -18.54
C SER A 130 6.71 4.04 -17.59
N PHE A 131 5.42 4.04 -17.87
CA PHE A 131 4.42 3.33 -17.08
C PHE A 131 3.69 2.32 -17.97
N GLU A 132 3.61 1.08 -17.51
CA GLU A 132 3.01 -0.02 -18.26
C GLU A 132 1.87 -0.63 -17.45
N SER A 133 0.71 -0.82 -18.13
CA SER A 133 -0.41 -1.52 -17.52
C SER A 133 -0.22 -3.02 -17.66
N VAL A 134 -0.12 -3.72 -16.54
CA VAL A 134 -0.11 -5.20 -16.51
C VAL A 134 -1.51 -5.76 -16.21
N LYS A 135 -1.88 -6.89 -16.83
CA LYS A 135 -3.19 -7.51 -16.63
C LYS A 135 -3.30 -8.07 -15.19
N SER A 136 -4.35 -7.68 -14.46
CA SER A 136 -4.72 -8.34 -13.19
C SER A 136 -5.63 -9.54 -13.46
N LYS A 137 -5.37 -10.70 -12.84
CA LYS A 137 -6.26 -11.88 -12.91
C LYS A 137 -7.33 -11.78 -11.82
N SER A 138 -8.17 -10.75 -11.84
CA SER A 138 -9.32 -10.70 -10.94
C SER A 138 -10.46 -11.57 -11.49
N GLY A 139 -10.54 -12.82 -11.03
CA GLY A 139 -11.75 -13.64 -10.91
C GLY A 139 -12.85 -13.56 -11.98
N LYS A 140 -12.62 -14.17 -13.14
CA LYS A 140 -13.58 -15.04 -13.86
C LYS A 140 -12.83 -15.69 -15.02
N GLN A 141 -12.85 -17.02 -15.09
CA GLN A 141 -12.32 -17.78 -16.23
C GLN A 141 -12.86 -17.21 -17.55
N SER A 142 -11.99 -16.57 -18.31
CA SER A 142 -12.05 -16.35 -19.76
C SER A 142 -10.77 -15.58 -20.08
N SER A 143 -9.77 -16.08 -20.79
CA SER A 143 -9.69 -17.13 -21.79
C SER A 143 -8.24 -17.63 -21.78
N SER A 144 -8.01 -18.83 -22.29
CA SER A 144 -6.70 -19.38 -22.58
C SER A 144 -5.90 -18.46 -23.52
N ASP A 145 -5.05 -17.59 -22.96
CA ASP A 145 -3.94 -16.97 -23.68
C ASP A 145 -2.66 -17.46 -23.02
N SER A 146 -2.14 -18.57 -23.52
CA SER A 146 -0.96 -19.30 -23.04
C SER A 146 0.38 -18.62 -23.37
N ASN A 147 0.38 -17.28 -23.48
CA ASN A 147 1.56 -16.46 -23.78
C ASN A 147 1.82 -15.42 -22.66
N GLU A 148 1.55 -15.75 -21.40
CA GLU A 148 2.04 -14.94 -20.27
C GLU A 148 3.52 -15.24 -20.06
N ASP A 149 4.36 -14.20 -20.00
CA ASP A 149 5.77 -14.33 -19.67
C ASP A 149 5.92 -14.97 -18.28
N PRO A 150 6.60 -16.12 -18.13
CA PRO A 150 6.82 -16.76 -16.85
C PRO A 150 7.41 -15.83 -15.78
N ALA A 151 8.28 -14.90 -16.18
CA ALA A 151 8.86 -13.92 -15.26
C ALA A 151 7.80 -12.94 -14.72
N ASP A 152 6.88 -12.49 -15.59
CA ASP A 152 5.77 -11.61 -15.18
C ASP A 152 4.76 -12.31 -14.27
N VAL A 153 4.62 -13.64 -14.38
CA VAL A 153 3.77 -14.45 -13.49
C VAL A 153 4.41 -14.59 -12.12
N GLU A 154 5.72 -14.85 -12.06
CA GLU A 154 6.43 -15.05 -10.80
C GLU A 154 6.53 -13.75 -10.00
N GLU A 155 6.93 -12.65 -10.63
CA GLU A 155 6.98 -11.33 -9.99
C GLU A 155 5.58 -10.87 -9.52
N ARG A 156 4.50 -11.37 -10.15
CA ARG A 156 3.13 -11.12 -9.68
C ARG A 156 2.83 -11.84 -8.37
N LYS A 157 3.20 -13.11 -8.26
CA LYS A 157 2.99 -13.88 -7.03
C LYS A 157 3.78 -13.27 -5.88
N GLU A 158 5.03 -12.92 -6.12
CA GLU A 158 5.90 -12.30 -5.12
C GLU A 158 5.30 -10.99 -4.58
N ILE A 159 4.85 -10.08 -5.45
CA ILE A 159 4.23 -8.83 -4.98
C ILE A 159 2.89 -9.06 -4.27
N GLU A 160 2.14 -10.10 -4.65
CA GLU A 160 0.91 -10.52 -3.97
C GLU A 160 1.21 -11.10 -2.57
N GLU A 161 2.28 -11.87 -2.42
CA GLU A 161 2.76 -12.40 -1.13
C GLU A 161 3.21 -11.27 -0.19
N LEU A 162 4.01 -10.31 -0.68
CA LEU A 162 4.41 -9.12 0.10
C LEU A 162 3.21 -8.32 0.58
N LEU A 163 2.17 -8.24 -0.25
CA LEU A 163 0.94 -7.55 0.11
C LEU A 163 0.18 -8.30 1.21
N VAL A 164 0.12 -9.64 1.17
CA VAL A 164 -0.46 -10.44 2.26
C VAL A 164 0.30 -10.19 3.56
N MET A 165 1.63 -10.18 3.51
CA MET A 165 2.46 -9.83 4.67
C MET A 165 2.16 -8.43 5.22
N ALA A 166 1.94 -7.44 4.34
CA ALA A 166 1.55 -6.10 4.74
C ALA A 166 0.23 -6.06 5.51
N TYR A 167 -0.77 -6.84 5.07
CA TYR A 167 -2.05 -6.94 5.76
C TYR A 167 -1.90 -7.59 7.13
N VAL A 168 -1.19 -8.71 7.22
CA VAL A 168 -0.94 -9.40 8.50
C VAL A 168 -0.24 -8.46 9.49
N GLU A 169 0.80 -7.74 9.04
CA GLU A 169 1.48 -6.76 9.90
C GLU A 169 0.59 -5.61 10.35
N ALA A 170 -0.27 -5.11 9.46
CA ALA A 170 -1.20 -4.04 9.78
C ALA A 170 -2.23 -4.49 10.83
N GLU A 171 -2.78 -5.69 10.66
CA GLU A 171 -3.69 -6.30 11.64
C GLU A 171 -3.02 -6.50 12.99
N GLU A 172 -1.80 -7.06 13.02
CA GLU A 172 -1.04 -7.23 14.27
C GLU A 172 -0.79 -5.91 14.99
N LYS A 173 -0.35 -4.87 14.26
CA LYS A 173 -0.10 -3.54 14.84
C LYS A 173 -1.35 -2.96 15.46
N ILE A 174 -2.50 -3.13 14.80
CA ILE A 174 -3.79 -2.64 15.30
C ILE A 174 -4.24 -3.45 16.52
N MET A 175 -4.11 -4.78 16.48
CA MET A 175 -4.42 -5.64 17.62
C MET A 175 -3.55 -5.33 18.83
N ARG A 176 -2.25 -5.02 18.64
CA ARG A 176 -1.36 -4.56 19.70
C ARG A 176 -1.78 -3.19 20.25
N GLN A 177 -2.08 -2.24 19.37
CA GLN A 177 -2.54 -0.90 19.78
C GLN A 177 -3.85 -0.97 20.59
N ASN A 178 -4.81 -1.78 20.15
CA ASN A 178 -6.07 -1.99 20.84
C ASN A 178 -5.88 -2.65 22.21
N ARG A 179 -4.97 -3.63 22.33
CA ARG A 179 -4.59 -4.22 23.62
C ARG A 179 -3.99 -3.18 24.57
N MET A 180 -3.05 -2.36 24.08
CA MET A 180 -2.47 -1.29 24.90
C MET A 180 -3.52 -0.27 25.36
N LEU A 181 -4.48 0.08 24.50
CA LEU A 181 -5.59 0.97 24.87
C LEU A 181 -6.54 0.32 25.88
N ALA A 182 -6.80 -0.99 25.78
CA ALA A 182 -7.60 -1.74 26.74
C ALA A 182 -6.90 -1.82 28.11
N ASP A 183 -5.59 -2.02 28.14
CA ASP A 183 -4.80 -2.05 29.38
C ASP A 183 -4.75 -0.65 30.04
N GLN A 184 -4.68 0.42 29.25
CA GLN A 184 -4.72 1.81 29.74
C GLN A 184 -6.11 2.23 30.25
N ASN A 185 -7.17 1.66 29.68
CA ASN A 185 -8.55 1.89 30.10
C ASN A 185 -9.06 0.85 31.13
N SER A 186 -8.21 -0.08 31.55
CA SER A 186 -8.50 -0.98 32.66
C SER A 186 -8.56 -0.13 33.94
N PRO A 187 -9.69 -0.09 34.66
CA PRO A 187 -9.75 0.65 35.91
C PRO A 187 -8.72 0.05 36.87
N PHE A 188 -7.70 0.83 37.22
CA PHE A 188 -6.73 0.46 38.23
C PHE A 188 -7.47 0.36 39.57
N VAL A 189 -7.99 -0.82 39.91
CA VAL A 189 -8.60 -1.04 41.21
C VAL A 189 -7.46 -1.07 42.22
N THR A 190 -7.28 0.04 42.93
CA THR A 190 -6.28 0.11 43.98
C THR A 190 -6.60 -0.89 45.08
N VAL A 191 -5.57 -1.41 45.76
CA VAL A 191 -5.74 -2.33 46.91
C VAL A 191 -6.70 -1.74 47.97
N ALA A 192 -6.69 -0.42 48.14
CA ALA A 192 -7.61 0.29 49.02
C ALA A 192 -9.08 0.22 48.56
N GLN A 193 -9.36 0.23 47.25
CA GLN A 193 -10.71 0.04 46.71
C GLN A 193 -11.19 -1.41 46.85
N LEU A 194 -10.30 -2.39 46.66
CA LEU A 194 -10.58 -3.81 46.93
C LEU A 194 -10.91 -4.07 48.41
N MET A 195 -10.12 -3.50 49.32
CA MET A 195 -10.39 -3.65 50.76
C MET A 195 -11.68 -2.95 51.23
N LYS A 196 -12.07 -1.83 50.59
CA LYS A 196 -13.38 -1.20 50.84
C LYS A 196 -14.56 -2.06 50.34
N TYR A 197 -14.38 -2.75 49.22
CA TYR A 197 -15.40 -3.63 48.66
C TYR A 197 -15.64 -4.87 49.55
N ASP A 198 -14.58 -5.45 50.12
CA ASP A 198 -14.69 -6.59 51.04
C ASP A 198 -15.29 -6.21 52.40
N ASN A 199 -15.01 -5.02 52.92
CA ASN A 199 -15.61 -4.56 54.18
C ASN A 199 -17.13 -4.31 54.06
N ASN A 200 -17.61 -3.81 52.92
CA ASN A 200 -19.05 -3.66 52.68
C ASN A 200 -19.78 -5.00 52.53
N LYS A 201 -19.13 -6.04 52.00
CA LYS A 201 -19.71 -7.39 51.94
C LYS A 201 -19.87 -8.03 53.34
N LYS A 202 -18.93 -7.76 54.25
CA LYS A 202 -18.99 -8.29 55.63
C LYS A 202 -20.08 -7.63 56.48
N GLN A 203 -20.44 -6.37 56.22
CA GLN A 203 -21.52 -5.69 56.97
C GLN A 203 -22.93 -6.13 56.55
N VAL A 204 -23.10 -6.64 55.32
CA VAL A 204 -24.41 -7.11 54.82
C VAL A 204 -24.76 -8.52 55.31
N GLN A 205 -23.79 -9.30 55.83
CA GLN A 205 -24.04 -10.64 56.37
C GLN A 205 -24.32 -10.68 57.89
N THR A 206 -24.33 -9.52 58.56
CA THR A 206 -24.59 -9.42 60.01
C THR A 206 -25.82 -8.56 60.35
N SER A 207 -26.75 -8.40 59.41
CA SER A 207 -28.07 -7.80 59.64
C SER A 207 -29.19 -8.83 59.45
#